data_AF-A0A9P1FTW1-F1
#
_entry.id   AF-A0A9P1FTW1-F1
#
_cell.length_a   1.000
_cell.length_b   1.000
_cell.length_c   1.000
_cell.angle_alpha   90.00
_cell.angle_beta   90.00
_cell.angle_gamma   90.00
#
_symmetry.space_group_name_H-M   'P 1'
#
loop_
_entity.id
_entity.type
_entity.pdbx_description
1 polymer ?
#
loop_
_entity_poly.entity_id
_entity_poly.type
_entity_poly.pdbx_seq_one_letter_code
_entity_poly.pdbx_strand_id
1 'polypeptide(L)'
;METIAFHQCTYGADHPKPTRLLSDAHGLLQLGYPGWPVLNKELYYLGPLPRACGHEHPPLIGTNTNGGFETGPTAAYPIEMNQMLANLVFLHWFNQALTPAEGVTNNMDAEPAGERRAEDPALDLVPKLAETQEAKQAEKRQGAAYAMRNLEGKVYHDGAGLCSEGNKRPAFRKVSPMVSLGEQFLQLTSEEEMRRDLYRLALGKCNGPPFRKEVVERARQAWLECLAEKSGLAVEELSAVEPRQPFLLAAIGKHLKVIEDPDAEAFLPDPGTFRTGVPLGVQGMPRVPAVFEAKEKWRKYEEVPWPSGKENYLSAAENAVAVQGQFRKEEALGAMVEVDEEEAREQYGDGLRIAALAALEKADNTFRVVHDAAHNVGVNSQKKVEDQLRYPGPMEIKMALQALHPATFVLTADVARAHRLVLVRRQDWGYQACRTGVDDSGADALTNGDFSSFDPKRRVEVKPEDLLEEQFKELLEQGSGLYDEVKELRRKRKEGMIKSLPSAKKSKGADLIGPWWVSRGVDMSIEVGQPTTELRLGMRFGLTYWDSEEVAGDTSLDQNSSTRPIK
;
A
#
# COMPACT_ATOMS: atom_id res chain seq x y z
N MET A 1 -32.51 -7.28 12.17
CA MET A 1 -32.26 -7.28 10.72
C MET A 1 -32.85 -8.54 10.13
N GLU A 2 -33.57 -8.39 9.03
CA GLU A 2 -34.25 -9.46 8.31
C GLU A 2 -33.47 -9.77 7.02
N THR A 3 -33.57 -11.00 6.50
CA THR A 3 -32.94 -11.37 5.23
C THR A 3 -33.93 -12.09 4.32
N ILE A 4 -33.80 -11.80 3.03
CA ILE A 4 -34.50 -12.48 1.94
C ILE A 4 -33.52 -12.95 0.88
N ALA A 5 -33.90 -13.98 0.14
CA ALA A 5 -33.23 -14.37 -1.09
C ALA A 5 -34.24 -14.45 -2.25
N PHE A 6 -33.80 -14.16 -3.47
CA PHE A 6 -34.61 -14.24 -4.68
C PHE A 6 -33.71 -14.45 -5.91
N HIS A 7 -34.31 -14.81 -7.05
CA HIS A 7 -33.62 -14.83 -8.34
C HIS A 7 -33.79 -13.47 -9.00
N GLN A 8 -32.71 -12.85 -9.50
CA GLN A 8 -32.80 -11.50 -10.12
C GLN A 8 -33.74 -11.46 -11.32
N CYS A 9 -34.02 -12.60 -11.97
CA CYS A 9 -35.01 -12.67 -13.03
C CYS A 9 -36.43 -12.31 -12.60
N THR A 10 -36.76 -12.45 -11.31
CA THR A 10 -38.01 -11.94 -10.74
C THR A 10 -38.13 -10.41 -10.87
N TYR A 11 -36.99 -9.74 -11.06
CA TYR A 11 -36.88 -8.29 -11.18
C TYR A 11 -36.24 -7.89 -12.51
N GLY A 12 -36.53 -8.59 -13.61
CA GLY A 12 -36.17 -8.15 -14.96
C GLY A 12 -34.79 -8.56 -15.47
N ALA A 13 -34.02 -9.38 -14.73
CA ALA A 13 -32.80 -9.98 -15.29
C ALA A 13 -33.12 -11.13 -16.27
N ASP A 14 -32.36 -11.22 -17.36
CA ASP A 14 -32.49 -12.33 -18.33
C ASP A 14 -31.99 -13.69 -17.80
N HIS A 15 -31.43 -13.73 -16.59
CA HIS A 15 -30.84 -14.93 -15.98
C HIS A 15 -31.20 -15.09 -14.51
N PRO A 16 -31.24 -16.33 -13.98
CA PRO A 16 -31.67 -16.62 -12.62
C PRO A 16 -30.50 -16.48 -11.64
N LYS A 17 -29.98 -15.25 -11.51
CA LYS A 17 -28.87 -14.97 -10.59
C LYS A 17 -29.39 -14.96 -9.16
N PRO A 18 -28.97 -15.89 -8.28
CA PRO A 18 -29.41 -15.89 -6.89
C PRO A 18 -28.83 -14.66 -6.16
N THR A 19 -29.69 -13.91 -5.49
CA THR A 19 -29.33 -12.68 -4.77
C THR A 19 -29.94 -12.69 -3.39
N ARG A 20 -29.20 -12.16 -2.41
CA ARG A 20 -29.63 -12.07 -1.01
C ARG A 20 -29.50 -10.62 -0.55
N LEU A 21 -30.52 -10.17 0.17
CA LEU A 21 -30.55 -8.86 0.83
C LEU A 21 -30.63 -9.05 2.34
N LEU A 22 -29.99 -8.13 3.07
CA LEU A 22 -30.03 -8.01 4.52
C LEU A 22 -30.32 -6.54 4.84
N SER A 23 -31.41 -6.27 5.56
CA SER A 23 -31.79 -4.92 5.95
C SER A 23 -32.66 -4.94 7.20
N ASP A 24 -32.74 -3.82 7.90
CA ASP A 24 -33.72 -3.51 8.94
C ASP A 24 -34.94 -2.74 8.39
N ALA A 25 -34.95 -2.43 7.09
CA ALA A 25 -36.06 -1.78 6.43
C ALA A 25 -37.36 -2.59 6.53
N HIS A 26 -38.41 -1.95 7.04
CA HIS A 26 -39.72 -2.58 7.23
C HIS A 26 -40.33 -2.99 5.88
N GLY A 27 -40.82 -4.24 5.79
CA GLY A 27 -41.42 -4.79 4.58
C GLY A 27 -40.46 -5.66 3.74
N LEU A 28 -39.18 -5.80 4.14
CA LEU A 28 -38.20 -6.61 3.41
C LEU A 28 -38.66 -8.06 3.20
N LEU A 29 -39.24 -8.72 4.21
CA LEU A 29 -39.63 -10.15 4.13
C LEU A 29 -40.67 -10.47 3.05
N GLN A 30 -41.38 -9.46 2.52
CA GLN A 30 -42.38 -9.65 1.47
C GLN A 30 -41.77 -9.69 0.07
N LEU A 31 -40.49 -9.33 -0.07
CA LEU A 31 -39.82 -9.12 -1.36
C LEU A 31 -38.99 -10.33 -1.81
N GLY A 32 -39.11 -11.48 -1.14
CA GLY A 32 -38.40 -12.69 -1.53
C GLY A 32 -38.65 -13.84 -0.58
N TYR A 33 -37.82 -14.88 -0.69
CA TYR A 33 -37.87 -16.03 0.21
C TYR A 33 -37.22 -15.66 1.55
N PRO A 34 -38.00 -15.55 2.64
CA PRO A 34 -37.51 -15.07 3.91
C PRO A 34 -36.63 -16.12 4.60
N GLY A 35 -35.64 -15.64 5.36
CA GLY A 35 -34.86 -16.45 6.27
C GLY A 35 -33.43 -16.77 5.81
N TRP A 36 -32.67 -17.30 6.75
CA TRP A 36 -31.26 -17.65 6.57
C TRP A 36 -31.11 -18.93 5.74
N PRO A 37 -29.99 -19.07 4.99
CA PRO A 37 -29.72 -20.29 4.23
C PRO A 37 -29.69 -21.51 5.16
N VAL A 38 -30.46 -22.54 4.81
CA VAL A 38 -30.47 -23.83 5.50
C VAL A 38 -29.63 -24.81 4.71
N LEU A 39 -28.63 -25.41 5.36
CA LEU A 39 -27.75 -26.41 4.78
C LEU A 39 -27.99 -27.76 5.47
N ASN A 40 -27.86 -28.86 4.73
CA ASN A 40 -27.81 -30.19 5.36
C ASN A 40 -26.41 -30.46 5.98
N LYS A 41 -26.25 -31.62 6.63
CA LYS A 41 -24.98 -32.02 7.28
C LYS A 41 -23.82 -32.13 6.30
N GLU A 42 -24.11 -32.38 5.04
CA GLU A 42 -23.18 -32.46 3.92
C GLU A 42 -23.02 -31.12 3.16
N LEU A 43 -23.52 -30.02 3.73
CA LEU A 43 -23.43 -28.63 3.23
C LEU A 43 -24.16 -28.35 1.92
N TYR A 44 -25.10 -29.19 1.51
CA TYR A 44 -26.00 -28.90 0.41
C TYR A 44 -27.05 -27.86 0.83
N TYR A 45 -27.21 -26.84 -0.01
CA TYR A 45 -28.24 -25.82 0.15
C TYR A 45 -29.65 -26.41 -0.01
N LEU A 46 -30.47 -26.24 1.02
CA LEU A 46 -31.85 -26.71 1.12
C LEU A 46 -32.88 -25.57 0.95
N GLY A 47 -32.47 -24.31 1.12
CA GLY A 47 -33.38 -23.17 1.03
C GLY A 47 -32.87 -21.96 1.82
N PRO A 48 -33.63 -20.85 1.87
CA PRO A 48 -35.04 -20.75 1.51
C PRO A 48 -35.30 -20.49 0.01
N LEU A 49 -34.29 -20.09 -0.76
CA LEU A 49 -34.41 -19.90 -2.22
C LEU A 49 -34.47 -21.26 -2.94
N PRO A 50 -35.46 -21.54 -3.79
CA PRO A 50 -35.47 -22.75 -4.62
C PRO A 50 -34.30 -22.77 -5.62
N ARG A 51 -33.78 -23.97 -5.93
CA ARG A 51 -32.66 -24.13 -6.87
C ARG A 51 -32.99 -23.68 -8.29
N ALA A 52 -34.24 -23.81 -8.71
CA ALA A 52 -34.72 -23.34 -10.00
C ALA A 52 -35.65 -22.14 -9.78
N CYS A 53 -35.53 -21.12 -10.64
CA CYS A 53 -36.45 -19.98 -10.66
C CYS A 53 -37.81 -20.31 -11.30
N GLY A 54 -37.91 -21.44 -12.02
CA GLY A 54 -39.13 -21.83 -12.76
C GLY A 54 -39.28 -21.20 -14.14
N HIS A 55 -38.34 -20.38 -14.58
CA HIS A 55 -38.31 -19.76 -15.92
C HIS A 55 -37.23 -20.40 -16.82
N GLU A 56 -37.39 -20.26 -18.13
CA GLU A 56 -36.36 -20.60 -19.12
C GLU A 56 -35.48 -19.38 -19.42
N HIS A 57 -34.16 -19.57 -19.42
CA HIS A 57 -33.17 -18.50 -19.60
C HIS A 57 -32.14 -18.86 -20.66
N PRO A 58 -31.66 -17.89 -21.46
CA PRO A 58 -30.57 -18.12 -22.39
C PRO A 58 -29.25 -18.47 -21.66
N PRO A 59 -28.40 -19.34 -22.24
CA PRO A 59 -27.15 -19.77 -21.62
C PRO A 59 -26.09 -18.65 -21.62
N LEU A 60 -25.42 -18.49 -20.47
CA LEU A 60 -24.42 -17.43 -20.19
C LEU A 60 -22.98 -17.81 -20.58
N ILE A 61 -22.79 -18.63 -21.63
CA ILE A 61 -21.48 -19.14 -22.03
C ILE A 61 -21.10 -18.57 -23.40
N GLY A 62 -20.19 -17.60 -23.43
CA GLY A 62 -19.61 -17.11 -24.68
C GLY A 62 -18.96 -15.72 -24.61
N THR A 63 -18.25 -15.39 -25.69
CA THR A 63 -17.87 -14.02 -26.06
C THR A 63 -18.93 -13.46 -27.01
N ASN A 64 -19.30 -12.21 -26.83
CA ASN A 64 -20.18 -11.53 -27.77
C ASN A 64 -19.51 -11.36 -29.14
N THR A 65 -20.27 -10.92 -30.14
CA THR A 65 -19.79 -10.69 -31.52
C THR A 65 -18.64 -9.67 -31.64
N ASN A 66 -18.37 -8.91 -30.59
CA ASN A 66 -17.33 -7.87 -30.53
C ASN A 66 -16.12 -8.28 -29.67
N GLY A 67 -16.01 -9.56 -29.27
CA GLY A 67 -14.87 -10.07 -28.48
C GLY A 67 -14.89 -9.69 -26.99
N GLY A 68 -15.98 -9.09 -26.50
CA GLY A 68 -16.21 -8.86 -25.07
C GLY A 68 -16.88 -10.07 -24.41
N PHE A 69 -16.69 -10.26 -23.11
CA PHE A 69 -17.42 -11.30 -22.37
C PHE A 69 -18.92 -10.95 -22.32
N GLU A 70 -19.79 -11.91 -22.64
CA GLU A 70 -21.26 -11.80 -22.50
C GLU A 70 -21.70 -11.40 -21.07
N THR A 71 -20.82 -11.53 -20.09
CA THR A 71 -21.06 -11.19 -18.67
C THR A 71 -20.93 -9.70 -18.32
N GLY A 72 -20.43 -8.86 -19.23
CA GLY A 72 -20.23 -7.41 -18.99
C GLY A 72 -21.49 -6.65 -18.49
N PRO A 73 -22.69 -6.88 -19.05
CA PRO A 73 -23.93 -6.25 -18.60
C PRO A 73 -24.45 -6.78 -17.24
N THR A 74 -23.95 -7.91 -16.74
CA THR A 74 -24.46 -8.57 -15.51
C THR A 74 -23.89 -8.00 -14.20
N ALA A 75 -23.06 -6.96 -14.29
CA ALA A 75 -22.47 -6.26 -13.15
C ALA A 75 -23.43 -5.28 -12.46
N ALA A 76 -24.40 -4.73 -13.20
CA ALA A 76 -25.42 -3.84 -12.66
C ALA A 76 -26.65 -4.62 -12.17
N TYR A 77 -27.34 -4.12 -11.14
CA TYR A 77 -28.65 -4.64 -10.77
C TYR A 77 -29.71 -4.20 -11.80
N PRO A 78 -30.71 -5.06 -12.10
CA PRO A 78 -31.82 -4.71 -12.96
C PRO A 78 -32.56 -3.44 -12.50
N ILE A 79 -33.17 -2.72 -13.44
CA ILE A 79 -33.87 -1.46 -13.16
C ILE A 79 -35.01 -1.68 -12.17
N GLU A 80 -35.79 -2.74 -12.34
CA GLU A 80 -36.91 -3.10 -11.47
C GLU A 80 -36.43 -3.49 -10.06
N MET A 81 -35.25 -4.11 -9.95
CA MET A 81 -34.61 -4.39 -8.66
C MET A 81 -34.19 -3.10 -7.96
N ASN A 82 -33.59 -2.15 -8.69
CA ASN A 82 -33.21 -0.85 -8.14
C ASN A 82 -34.44 -0.04 -7.69
N GLN A 83 -35.54 -0.09 -8.44
CA GLN A 83 -36.81 0.54 -8.08
C GLN A 83 -37.42 -0.10 -6.82
N MET A 84 -37.42 -1.44 -6.73
CA MET A 84 -37.87 -2.15 -5.53
C MET A 84 -37.07 -1.75 -4.29
N LEU A 85 -35.74 -1.69 -4.41
CA LEU A 85 -34.84 -1.26 -3.33
C LEU A 85 -35.08 0.20 -2.94
N ALA A 86 -35.20 1.09 -3.91
CA ALA A 86 -35.48 2.51 -3.67
C ALA A 86 -36.82 2.71 -2.95
N ASN A 87 -37.86 1.98 -3.37
CA ASN A 87 -39.17 2.02 -2.72
C ASN A 87 -39.14 1.48 -1.28
N LEU A 88 -38.42 0.38 -1.03
CA LEU A 88 -38.26 -0.18 0.32
C LEU A 88 -37.60 0.84 1.26
N VAL A 89 -36.50 1.45 0.81
CA VAL A 89 -35.77 2.45 1.60
C VAL A 89 -36.62 3.71 1.81
N PHE A 90 -37.31 4.17 0.76
CA PHE A 90 -38.19 5.33 0.83
C PHE A 90 -39.35 5.12 1.80
N LEU A 91 -40.06 3.99 1.72
CA LEU A 91 -41.18 3.68 2.61
C LEU A 91 -40.74 3.49 4.06
N HIS A 92 -39.58 2.86 4.28
CA HIS A 92 -39.02 2.73 5.62
C HIS A 92 -38.73 4.11 6.23
N TRP A 93 -38.05 4.98 5.49
CA TRP A 93 -37.78 6.35 5.93
C TRP A 93 -39.07 7.16 6.14
N PHE A 94 -40.01 7.09 5.20
CA PHE A 94 -41.28 7.82 5.27
C PHE A 94 -42.12 7.41 6.49
N ASN A 95 -42.17 6.11 6.79
CA ASN A 95 -42.90 5.59 7.95
C ASN A 95 -42.21 5.93 9.29
N GLN A 96 -40.87 6.02 9.31
CA GLN A 96 -40.14 6.52 10.47
C GLN A 96 -40.31 8.04 10.66
N ALA A 97 -40.46 8.81 9.58
CA ALA A 97 -40.68 10.25 9.65
C ALA A 97 -42.08 10.64 10.15
N LEU A 98 -43.05 9.72 10.09
CA LEU A 98 -44.44 9.94 10.51
C LEU A 98 -44.76 9.45 11.93
N THR A 99 -43.84 8.78 12.61
CA THR A 99 -44.04 8.30 13.98
C THR A 99 -43.54 9.35 14.98
N PRO A 100 -44.41 9.96 15.82
CA PRO A 100 -43.95 10.83 16.90
C PRO A 100 -43.20 10.01 17.95
N ALA A 101 -42.10 10.54 18.47
CA ALA A 101 -41.35 9.93 19.55
C ALA A 101 -42.13 10.00 20.87
N GLU A 102 -42.79 8.91 21.25
CA GLU A 102 -43.19 8.61 22.63
C GLU A 102 -42.19 7.57 23.15
N GLY A 103 -41.55 7.67 24.32
CA GLY A 103 -41.97 8.27 25.58
C GLY A 103 -41.63 7.23 26.64
N VAL A 104 -40.54 7.46 27.37
CA VAL A 104 -40.00 6.57 28.41
C VAL A 104 -41.04 6.28 29.49
N THR A 105 -41.33 5.01 29.78
CA THR A 105 -41.90 4.58 31.08
C THR A 105 -41.33 3.23 31.54
N ASN A 106 -40.99 3.20 32.83
CA ASN A 106 -40.51 2.06 33.62
C ASN A 106 -41.67 1.15 34.07
N ASN A 107 -41.38 -0.14 34.27
CA ASN A 107 -41.75 -1.02 35.41
C ASN A 107 -41.62 -2.50 34.98
N MET A 108 -40.76 -3.30 35.61
CA MET A 108 -40.98 -4.13 36.81
C MET A 108 -41.95 -5.33 36.62
N ASP A 109 -41.34 -6.52 36.79
CA ASP A 109 -41.84 -7.84 37.22
C ASP A 109 -42.78 -8.67 36.32
N ALA A 110 -42.29 -9.84 35.87
CA ALA A 110 -42.81 -11.17 36.23
C ALA A 110 -42.05 -12.32 35.52
N GLU A 111 -41.42 -13.19 36.31
CA GLU A 111 -41.04 -14.58 36.00
C GLU A 111 -42.31 -15.48 35.96
N PRO A 112 -42.34 -16.62 35.22
CA PRO A 112 -41.86 -17.87 35.82
C PRO A 112 -41.20 -18.92 34.88
N ALA A 113 -40.16 -19.55 35.43
CA ALA A 113 -39.94 -20.99 35.63
C ALA A 113 -39.66 -21.92 34.42
N GLY A 114 -38.37 -22.27 34.29
CA GLY A 114 -37.89 -23.63 34.62
C GLY A 114 -37.76 -24.66 33.51
N GLU A 115 -36.51 -24.98 33.11
CA GLU A 115 -36.10 -26.37 32.84
C GLU A 115 -34.57 -26.56 32.96
N ARG A 116 -34.18 -27.64 33.63
CA ARG A 116 -32.82 -27.99 34.07
C ARG A 116 -32.01 -28.64 32.94
N ARG A 117 -30.71 -28.34 32.84
CA ARG A 117 -29.74 -29.25 32.22
C ARG A 117 -28.39 -29.26 32.96
N ALA A 118 -27.91 -30.49 33.12
CA ALA A 118 -26.84 -30.96 33.97
C ALA A 118 -25.46 -30.33 33.74
N GLU A 119 -24.72 -30.22 34.84
CA GLU A 119 -23.28 -29.96 34.94
C GLU A 119 -22.50 -31.21 34.46
N ASP A 120 -21.41 -30.99 33.72
CA ASP A 120 -20.49 -32.03 33.24
C ASP A 120 -19.19 -31.99 34.08
N PRO A 121 -18.82 -33.06 34.81
CA PRO A 121 -17.62 -33.10 35.63
C PRO A 121 -16.49 -33.82 34.89
N ALA A 122 -15.49 -33.09 34.40
CA ALA A 122 -14.22 -33.68 33.96
C ALA A 122 -13.06 -32.66 33.93
N LEU A 123 -12.71 -32.11 35.08
CA LEU A 123 -11.38 -31.55 35.34
C LEU A 123 -10.69 -32.47 36.34
N ASP A 124 -9.85 -33.36 35.82
CA ASP A 124 -8.59 -33.81 36.42
C ASP A 124 -8.15 -35.11 35.75
N LEU A 125 -6.90 -35.12 35.27
CA LEU A 125 -5.94 -36.24 35.26
C LEU A 125 -4.82 -35.92 34.25
N VAL A 126 -3.75 -35.29 34.73
CA VAL A 126 -2.48 -35.16 33.99
C VAL A 126 -1.49 -36.17 34.56
N PRO A 127 -1.07 -37.21 33.82
CA PRO A 127 0.09 -38.01 34.19
C PRO A 127 1.36 -37.39 33.59
N LYS A 128 2.32 -37.05 34.47
CA LYS A 128 3.72 -36.84 34.08
C LYS A 128 4.31 -38.16 33.60
N LEU A 129 4.85 -38.20 32.38
CA LEU A 129 5.61 -39.36 31.89
C LEU A 129 6.94 -38.92 31.26
N ALA A 130 7.95 -39.70 31.62
CA ALA A 130 9.37 -39.50 31.44
C ALA A 130 9.82 -39.61 29.97
N GLU A 131 10.93 -38.92 29.68
CA GLU A 131 11.63 -38.91 28.39
C GLU A 131 12.17 -40.31 28.02
N THR A 132 11.64 -40.90 26.95
CA THR A 132 12.24 -42.06 26.28
C THR A 132 12.43 -41.76 24.80
N GLN A 133 13.39 -42.46 24.17
CA GLN A 133 13.82 -42.27 22.77
C GLN A 133 12.70 -42.45 21.72
N GLU A 134 11.53 -42.96 22.11
CA GLU A 134 10.31 -42.97 21.29
C GLU A 134 9.73 -41.55 21.09
N ALA A 135 9.96 -40.59 21.99
CA ALA A 135 9.51 -39.20 21.84
C ALA A 135 10.17 -38.48 20.65
N LYS A 136 11.44 -38.78 20.35
CA LYS A 136 12.16 -38.22 19.19
C LYS A 136 11.71 -38.80 17.84
N GLN A 137 11.19 -40.03 17.83
CA GLN A 137 10.58 -40.64 16.64
C GLN A 137 9.10 -40.25 16.49
N ALA A 138 8.41 -39.97 17.60
CA ALA A 138 7.07 -39.38 17.61
C ALA A 138 7.06 -37.93 17.08
N GLU A 139 8.05 -37.08 17.40
CA GLU A 139 8.21 -35.72 16.84
C GLU A 139 8.24 -35.71 15.29
N LYS A 140 8.94 -36.69 14.68
CA LYS A 140 8.97 -36.86 13.22
C LYS A 140 7.62 -37.28 12.62
N ARG A 141 6.73 -37.93 13.38
CA ARG A 141 5.36 -38.27 12.97
C ARG A 141 4.33 -37.20 13.38
N GLN A 142 4.63 -36.40 14.41
CA GLN A 142 3.76 -35.38 15.01
C GLN A 142 3.57 -34.13 14.14
N GLY A 143 4.56 -33.72 13.35
CA GLY A 143 4.43 -32.58 12.42
C GLY A 143 3.24 -32.72 11.44
N ALA A 144 2.84 -33.94 11.09
CA ALA A 144 1.71 -34.19 10.19
C ALA A 144 0.33 -34.18 10.89
N ALA A 145 0.27 -34.37 12.21
CA ALA A 145 -0.97 -34.47 13.00
C ALA A 145 -1.50 -33.09 13.46
N TYR A 146 -0.59 -32.12 13.65
CA TYR A 146 -0.92 -30.74 14.06
C TYR A 146 -1.17 -29.79 12.89
N ALA A 147 -0.68 -30.14 11.70
CA ALA A 147 -0.93 -29.39 10.49
C ALA A 147 -2.43 -29.30 10.21
N MET A 148 -2.92 -28.09 9.99
CA MET A 148 -4.22 -27.87 9.40
C MET A 148 -4.28 -28.56 8.05
N ARG A 149 -5.45 -29.12 7.73
CA ARG A 149 -5.73 -29.71 6.43
C ARG A 149 -6.82 -28.91 5.76
N ASN A 150 -6.70 -28.74 4.45
CA ASN A 150 -7.74 -28.09 3.67
C ASN A 150 -8.98 -29.01 3.51
N LEU A 151 -10.05 -28.54 2.88
CA LEU A 151 -11.28 -29.34 2.67
C LEU A 151 -11.06 -30.63 1.85
N GLU A 152 -9.94 -30.76 1.16
CA GLU A 152 -9.54 -31.95 0.41
C GLU A 152 -8.57 -32.86 1.18
N GLY A 153 -8.26 -32.54 2.45
CA GLY A 153 -7.32 -33.29 3.27
C GLY A 153 -5.84 -33.02 2.97
N LYS A 154 -5.51 -32.06 2.09
CA LYS A 154 -4.12 -31.64 1.81
C LYS A 154 -3.60 -30.71 2.90
N VAL A 155 -2.28 -30.54 3.01
CA VAL A 155 -1.68 -29.59 3.96
C VAL A 155 -2.18 -28.19 3.66
N TYR A 156 -2.65 -27.49 4.69
CA TYR A 156 -3.08 -26.10 4.60
C TYR A 156 -1.86 -25.18 4.50
N HIS A 157 -1.92 -24.16 3.64
CA HIS A 157 -0.91 -23.13 3.51
C HIS A 157 -1.56 -21.75 3.64
N ASP A 158 -1.20 -21.01 4.69
CA ASP A 158 -1.66 -19.63 4.93
C ASP A 158 -0.89 -18.58 4.12
N GLY A 159 0.22 -18.95 3.49
CA GLY A 159 1.07 -18.06 2.70
C GLY A 159 2.23 -17.42 3.48
N ALA A 160 2.35 -17.67 4.78
CA ALA A 160 3.41 -17.14 5.63
C ALA A 160 4.57 -18.15 5.87
N GLY A 161 4.68 -19.17 5.01
CA GLY A 161 5.75 -20.17 5.07
C GLY A 161 5.51 -21.33 6.06
N LEU A 162 6.40 -22.31 6.04
CA LEU A 162 6.31 -23.57 6.79
C LEU A 162 6.34 -23.38 8.31
N CYS A 163 7.06 -22.37 8.79
CA CYS A 163 7.15 -22.03 10.20
C CYS A 163 5.88 -21.37 10.76
N SER A 164 4.96 -20.90 9.90
CA SER A 164 3.80 -20.14 10.35
C SER A 164 2.89 -20.94 11.29
N GLU A 165 2.57 -20.34 12.43
CA GLU A 165 1.57 -20.84 13.38
C GLU A 165 0.17 -20.94 12.73
N GLY A 166 -0.11 -20.17 11.68
CA GLY A 166 -1.36 -20.25 10.92
C GLY A 166 -1.59 -21.60 10.25
N ASN A 167 -0.51 -22.33 9.92
CA ASN A 167 -0.58 -23.69 9.36
C ASN A 167 -0.90 -24.76 10.41
N LYS A 168 -0.89 -24.42 11.71
CA LYS A 168 -1.25 -25.31 12.81
C LYS A 168 -2.69 -25.09 13.22
N ARG A 169 -3.34 -26.15 13.70
CA ARG A 169 -4.69 -26.01 14.30
C ARG A 169 -4.60 -25.07 15.52
N PRO A 170 -5.63 -24.24 15.79
CA PRO A 170 -5.59 -23.22 16.85
C PRO A 170 -5.11 -23.72 18.21
N ALA A 171 -5.53 -24.92 18.64
CA ALA A 171 -5.15 -25.51 19.92
C ALA A 171 -3.65 -25.83 20.09
N PHE A 172 -2.88 -25.82 18.99
CA PHE A 172 -1.43 -26.10 18.99
C PHE A 172 -0.60 -24.89 18.60
N ARG A 173 -1.21 -23.71 18.48
CA ARG A 173 -0.48 -22.48 18.19
C ARG A 173 0.24 -22.00 19.43
N LYS A 174 1.50 -21.58 19.26
CA LYS A 174 2.24 -20.93 20.34
C LYS A 174 1.65 -19.55 20.61
N VAL A 175 1.48 -19.21 21.88
CA VAL A 175 1.15 -17.84 22.30
C VAL A 175 2.42 -17.00 22.20
N SER A 176 2.35 -15.88 21.48
CA SER A 176 3.51 -15.00 21.31
C SER A 176 3.95 -14.39 22.65
N PRO A 177 5.26 -14.31 22.95
CA PRO A 177 5.78 -13.57 24.10
C PRO A 177 5.52 -12.06 24.03
N MET A 178 5.02 -11.57 22.89
CA MET A 178 4.62 -10.18 22.65
C MET A 178 3.11 -9.95 22.74
N VAL A 179 2.32 -10.93 23.22
CA VAL A 179 0.84 -10.88 23.22
C VAL A 179 0.26 -9.65 23.94
N SER A 180 0.95 -9.13 24.96
CA SER A 180 0.52 -7.94 25.71
C SER A 180 0.43 -6.68 24.86
N LEU A 181 1.17 -6.59 23.74
CA LEU A 181 1.07 -5.46 22.82
C LEU A 181 -0.32 -5.36 22.19
N GLY A 182 -1.01 -6.48 21.97
CA GLY A 182 -2.35 -6.48 21.39
C GLY A 182 -3.34 -5.72 22.27
N GLU A 183 -3.32 -5.97 23.57
CA GLU A 183 -4.17 -5.26 24.55
C GLU A 183 -3.79 -3.78 24.64
N GLN A 184 -2.49 -3.46 24.66
CA GLN A 184 -2.01 -2.07 24.66
C GLN A 184 -2.47 -1.31 23.42
N PHE A 185 -2.39 -1.91 22.23
CA PHE A 185 -2.85 -1.28 21.00
C PHE A 185 -4.36 -1.04 21.00
N LEU A 186 -5.15 -1.97 21.53
CA LEU A 186 -6.60 -1.80 21.67
C LEU A 186 -6.94 -0.63 22.62
N GLN A 187 -6.13 -0.38 23.65
CA GLN A 187 -6.33 0.76 24.57
C GLN A 187 -6.00 2.12 23.94
N LEU A 188 -5.30 2.16 22.79
CA LEU A 188 -4.97 3.42 22.09
C LEU A 188 -6.15 3.99 21.31
N THR A 189 -7.28 3.28 21.23
CA THR A 189 -8.44 3.68 20.46
C THR A 189 -9.73 3.30 21.18
N SER A 190 -10.81 4.02 20.93
CA SER A 190 -12.15 3.58 21.34
C SER A 190 -12.82 2.73 20.25
N GLU A 191 -13.87 2.01 20.62
CA GLU A 191 -14.71 1.27 19.66
C GLU A 191 -15.34 2.21 18.61
N GLU A 192 -15.79 3.39 19.04
CA GLU A 192 -16.36 4.41 18.15
C GLU A 192 -15.33 4.89 17.12
N GLU A 193 -14.09 5.14 17.55
CA GLU A 193 -13.01 5.56 16.68
C GLU A 193 -12.61 4.46 15.70
N MET A 194 -12.51 3.21 16.16
CA MET A 194 -12.25 2.06 15.28
C MET A 194 -13.35 1.88 14.24
N ARG A 195 -14.62 2.02 14.61
CA ARG A 195 -15.75 1.97 13.66
C ARG A 195 -15.64 3.09 12.62
N ARG A 196 -15.24 4.29 13.01
CA ARG A 196 -15.03 5.40 12.07
C ARG A 196 -13.89 5.10 11.10
N ASP A 197 -12.77 4.58 11.59
CA ASP A 197 -11.63 4.20 10.75
C ASP A 197 -12.02 3.06 9.77
N LEU A 198 -12.80 2.08 10.24
CA LEU A 198 -13.39 1.02 9.43
C LEU A 198 -14.31 1.58 8.33
N TYR A 199 -15.20 2.53 8.65
CA TYR A 199 -16.07 3.15 7.64
C TYR A 199 -15.29 3.97 6.63
N ARG A 200 -14.25 4.69 7.05
CA ARG A 200 -13.37 5.40 6.11
C ARG A 200 -12.71 4.43 5.14
N LEU A 201 -12.22 3.30 5.63
CA LEU A 201 -11.61 2.25 4.83
C LEU A 201 -12.64 1.62 3.86
N ALA A 202 -13.82 1.27 4.35
CA ALA A 202 -14.93 0.71 3.56
C ALA A 202 -15.44 1.64 2.45
N LEU A 203 -15.43 2.95 2.70
CA LEU A 203 -15.84 3.96 1.73
C LEU A 203 -14.72 4.39 0.77
N GLY A 204 -13.55 3.76 0.83
CA GLY A 204 -12.40 4.12 -0.01
C GLY A 204 -11.84 5.52 0.27
N LYS A 205 -12.06 6.06 1.48
CA LYS A 205 -11.62 7.41 1.89
C LYS A 205 -10.27 7.41 2.62
N CYS A 206 -9.52 6.31 2.53
CA CYS A 206 -8.20 6.17 3.12
C CYS A 206 -7.12 6.23 2.03
N ASN A 207 -6.43 7.37 1.93
CA ASN A 207 -5.30 7.59 1.01
C ASN A 207 -3.94 7.27 1.66
N GLY A 208 -3.95 6.67 2.85
CA GLY A 208 -2.78 6.38 3.68
C GLY A 208 -3.12 5.37 4.77
N PRO A 209 -2.32 5.26 5.84
CA PRO A 209 -2.60 4.36 6.96
C PRO A 209 -4.05 4.52 7.44
N PRO A 210 -4.79 3.40 7.66
CA PRO A 210 -6.21 3.47 8.02
C PRO A 210 -6.44 4.04 9.42
N PHE A 211 -5.41 4.03 10.27
CA PHE A 211 -5.43 4.53 11.63
C PHE A 211 -4.88 5.96 11.71
N ARG A 212 -5.36 6.71 12.71
CA ARG A 212 -4.87 8.06 13.02
C ARG A 212 -3.37 8.07 13.31
N LYS A 213 -2.70 9.17 12.94
CA LYS A 213 -1.25 9.34 13.08
C LYS A 213 -0.80 9.13 14.53
N GLU A 214 -1.49 9.74 15.48
CA GLU A 214 -1.17 9.69 16.91
C GLU A 214 -1.30 8.25 17.46
N VAL A 215 -2.27 7.49 16.97
CA VAL A 215 -2.46 6.07 17.36
C VAL A 215 -1.30 5.23 16.85
N VAL A 216 -0.90 5.42 15.59
CA VAL A 216 0.23 4.70 14.99
C VAL A 216 1.54 5.03 15.71
N GLU A 217 1.77 6.31 16.04
CA GLU A 217 2.97 6.76 16.76
C GLU A 217 3.03 6.16 18.17
N ARG A 218 1.93 6.19 18.93
CA ARG A 218 1.88 5.58 20.26
C ARG A 218 2.01 4.05 20.21
N ALA A 219 1.41 3.40 19.22
CA ALA A 219 1.55 1.96 19.03
C ALA A 219 3.01 1.59 18.69
N ARG A 220 3.66 2.39 17.85
CA ARG A 220 5.09 2.23 17.52
C ARG A 220 5.96 2.42 18.76
N GLN A 221 5.71 3.45 19.56
CA GLN A 221 6.44 3.67 20.80
C GLN A 221 6.30 2.49 21.77
N ALA A 222 5.07 2.05 22.05
CA ALA A 222 4.81 0.90 22.91
C ALA A 222 5.48 -0.38 22.39
N TRP A 223 5.45 -0.60 21.08
CA TRP A 223 6.15 -1.71 20.44
C TRP A 223 7.67 -1.65 20.65
N LEU A 224 8.29 -0.48 20.44
CA LEU A 224 9.73 -0.28 20.60
C LEU A 224 10.17 -0.41 22.06
N GLU A 225 9.43 0.15 23.01
CA GLU A 225 9.72 0.05 24.44
C GLU A 225 9.65 -1.41 24.92
N CYS A 226 8.60 -2.14 24.52
CA CYS A 226 8.46 -3.56 24.84
C CYS A 226 9.59 -4.40 24.21
N LEU A 227 9.98 -4.09 22.97
CA LEU A 227 11.13 -4.72 22.35
C LEU A 227 12.42 -4.41 23.08
N ALA A 228 12.67 -3.15 23.45
CA ALA A 228 13.86 -2.72 24.18
C ALA A 228 14.02 -3.50 25.50
N GLU A 229 12.94 -3.60 26.28
CA GLU A 229 12.90 -4.37 27.53
C GLU A 229 13.27 -5.85 27.32
N LYS A 230 12.66 -6.51 26.33
CA LYS A 230 12.90 -7.95 26.07
C LYS A 230 14.23 -8.23 25.39
N SER A 231 14.76 -7.25 24.66
CA SER A 231 15.97 -7.40 23.85
C SER A 231 17.25 -6.98 24.55
N GLY A 232 17.15 -6.06 25.52
CA GLY A 232 18.28 -5.34 26.09
C GLY A 232 18.90 -4.29 25.15
N LEU A 233 18.24 -3.95 24.04
CA LEU A 233 18.71 -2.90 23.11
C LEU A 233 18.08 -1.55 23.44
N ALA A 234 18.77 -0.48 23.07
CA ALA A 234 18.22 0.87 23.20
C ALA A 234 17.10 1.11 22.17
N VAL A 235 16.14 1.96 22.50
CA VAL A 235 15.02 2.31 21.60
C VAL A 235 15.56 2.98 20.33
N GLU A 236 16.61 3.79 20.46
CA GLU A 236 17.27 4.50 19.38
C GLU A 236 17.82 3.53 18.32
N GLU A 237 18.44 2.43 18.76
CA GLU A 237 18.95 1.38 17.88
C GLU A 237 17.83 0.66 17.13
N LEU A 238 16.68 0.45 17.79
CA LEU A 238 15.52 -0.21 17.21
C LEU A 238 14.76 0.71 16.25
N SER A 239 14.75 2.02 16.53
CA SER A 239 14.07 3.03 15.72
C SER A 239 14.85 3.50 14.49
N ALA A 240 16.08 3.03 14.30
CA ALA A 240 16.89 3.37 13.14
C ALA A 240 16.20 2.88 11.85
N VAL A 241 16.13 3.77 10.87
CA VAL A 241 15.60 3.49 9.52
C VAL A 241 16.76 3.42 8.54
N GLU A 242 16.89 2.30 7.84
CA GLU A 242 17.92 2.13 6.83
C GLU A 242 17.71 3.10 5.65
N PRO A 243 18.79 3.56 4.98
CA PRO A 243 18.66 4.38 3.78
C PRO A 243 17.76 3.71 2.74
N ARG A 244 16.85 4.49 2.15
CA ARG A 244 15.89 4.02 1.12
C ARG A 244 14.89 2.97 1.63
N GLN A 245 14.64 2.92 2.95
CA GLN A 245 13.60 2.09 3.55
C GLN A 245 12.57 2.95 4.30
N PRO A 246 11.28 2.58 4.25
CA PRO A 246 10.26 3.20 5.10
C PRO A 246 10.02 2.43 6.41
N PHE A 247 10.72 1.32 6.63
CA PHE A 247 10.47 0.37 7.72
C PHE A 247 11.57 0.38 8.77
N LEU A 248 11.20 0.10 10.03
CA LEU A 248 12.13 -0.14 11.13
C LEU A 248 12.64 -1.59 11.04
N LEU A 249 13.49 -1.90 10.05
CA LEU A 249 13.91 -3.28 9.77
C LEU A 249 14.67 -3.90 10.95
N ALA A 250 15.43 -3.09 11.69
CA ALA A 250 16.09 -3.52 12.93
C ALA A 250 15.07 -3.99 13.99
N ALA A 251 14.01 -3.20 14.24
CA ALA A 251 12.94 -3.56 15.17
C ALA A 251 12.16 -4.80 14.70
N ILE A 252 11.86 -4.91 13.40
CA ILE A 252 11.19 -6.10 12.83
C ILE A 252 12.05 -7.35 13.07
N GLY A 253 13.34 -7.31 12.70
CA GLY A 253 14.25 -8.42 12.91
C GLY A 253 14.37 -8.81 14.38
N LYS A 254 14.40 -7.83 15.28
CA LYS A 254 14.46 -8.10 16.71
C LYS A 254 13.16 -8.67 17.26
N HIS A 255 12.00 -8.21 16.78
CA HIS A 255 10.70 -8.83 17.09
C HIS A 255 10.71 -10.31 16.71
N LEU A 256 11.11 -10.62 15.47
CA LEU A 256 11.18 -12.00 14.97
C LEU A 256 12.08 -12.87 15.86
N LYS A 257 13.26 -12.36 16.27
CA LYS A 257 14.12 -13.07 17.24
C LYS A 257 13.42 -13.34 18.58
N VAL A 258 12.70 -12.36 19.12
CA VAL A 258 12.00 -12.48 20.41
C VAL A 258 10.91 -13.55 20.35
N ILE A 259 10.22 -13.68 19.22
CA ILE A 259 9.17 -14.71 19.02
C ILE A 259 9.73 -16.03 18.46
N GLU A 260 11.06 -16.18 18.37
CA GLU A 260 11.75 -17.35 17.83
C GLU A 260 11.37 -17.68 16.38
N ASP A 261 11.05 -16.67 15.58
CA ASP A 261 10.74 -16.84 14.16
C ASP A 261 12.04 -17.00 13.35
N PRO A 262 12.17 -18.07 12.53
CA PRO A 262 13.37 -18.31 11.73
C PRO A 262 13.65 -17.23 10.67
N ASP A 263 12.66 -16.42 10.27
CA ASP A 263 12.87 -15.30 9.33
C ASP A 263 13.70 -14.15 9.92
N ALA A 264 13.97 -14.17 11.24
CA ALA A 264 14.77 -13.15 11.90
C ALA A 264 16.15 -12.94 11.27
N GLU A 265 16.73 -13.99 10.68
CA GLU A 265 18.02 -13.92 9.99
C GLU A 265 17.98 -13.02 8.75
N ALA A 266 16.84 -12.95 8.06
CA ALA A 266 16.66 -12.09 6.89
C ALA A 266 16.68 -10.59 7.22
N PHE A 267 16.67 -10.23 8.51
CA PHE A 267 16.72 -8.85 9.01
C PHE A 267 18.01 -8.54 9.78
N LEU A 268 19.03 -9.40 9.70
CA LEU A 268 20.34 -9.10 10.28
C LEU A 268 21.07 -8.03 9.44
N PRO A 269 22.04 -7.30 10.02
CA PRO A 269 22.87 -6.36 9.26
C PRO A 269 23.90 -7.04 8.33
N ASP A 270 23.84 -8.36 8.17
CA ASP A 270 24.72 -9.12 7.27
C ASP A 270 24.48 -8.78 5.79
N PRO A 271 25.47 -8.97 4.90
CA PRO A 271 25.30 -8.82 3.47
C PRO A 271 24.24 -9.78 2.90
N GLY A 272 23.35 -9.29 2.03
CA GLY A 272 22.36 -10.13 1.36
C GLY A 272 21.00 -10.23 2.09
N THR A 273 20.79 -9.43 3.13
CA THR A 273 19.55 -9.40 3.93
C THR A 273 18.64 -8.23 3.52
N PHE A 274 17.46 -8.10 4.12
CA PHE A 274 16.58 -6.97 3.85
C PHE A 274 17.17 -5.62 4.27
N ARG A 275 18.13 -5.59 5.21
CA ARG A 275 18.78 -4.35 5.68
C ARG A 275 19.89 -3.86 4.76
N THR A 276 20.59 -4.78 4.07
CA THR A 276 21.74 -4.47 3.20
C THR A 276 21.45 -4.68 1.71
N GLY A 277 20.30 -5.27 1.40
CA GLY A 277 19.84 -5.62 0.06
C GLY A 277 19.99 -7.11 -0.22
N VAL A 278 18.92 -7.72 -0.75
CA VAL A 278 18.89 -9.15 -1.12
C VAL A 278 19.50 -9.38 -2.50
N PRO A 279 20.05 -10.59 -2.77
CA PRO A 279 20.47 -10.95 -4.12
C PRO A 279 19.29 -10.96 -5.10
N LEU A 280 19.53 -10.51 -6.33
CA LEU A 280 18.56 -10.54 -7.42
C LEU A 280 18.31 -11.98 -7.94
N GLY A 281 19.23 -12.90 -7.61
CA GLY A 281 19.13 -14.33 -7.89
C GLY A 281 19.81 -14.82 -9.16
N VAL A 282 20.48 -13.93 -9.90
CA VAL A 282 21.31 -14.29 -11.09
C VAL A 282 22.48 -15.19 -10.69
N GLN A 283 23.09 -14.93 -9.53
CA GLN A 283 24.17 -15.75 -8.95
C GLN A 283 23.64 -16.82 -7.96
N GLY A 284 22.34 -17.12 -8.03
CA GLY A 284 21.63 -17.92 -7.03
C GLY A 284 21.12 -17.10 -5.85
N MET A 285 20.19 -17.68 -5.10
CA MET A 285 19.67 -17.11 -3.85
C MET A 285 19.84 -18.11 -2.72
N PRO A 286 20.14 -17.65 -1.50
CA PRO A 286 20.21 -18.53 -0.33
C PRO A 286 18.84 -19.19 -0.10
N ARG A 287 18.87 -20.44 0.37
CA ARG A 287 17.69 -21.18 0.79
C ARG A 287 17.23 -20.72 2.17
N VAL A 288 15.92 -20.70 2.38
CA VAL A 288 15.32 -20.53 3.71
C VAL A 288 14.47 -21.77 4.06
N PRO A 289 15.11 -22.91 4.39
CA PRO A 289 14.43 -24.20 4.51
C PRO A 289 13.44 -24.29 5.69
N ALA A 290 13.60 -23.42 6.69
CA ALA A 290 12.65 -23.33 7.81
C ALA A 290 11.29 -22.74 7.38
N VAL A 291 11.26 -22.03 6.25
CA VAL A 291 10.12 -21.22 5.79
C VAL A 291 9.59 -21.75 4.46
N PHE A 292 10.43 -22.32 3.60
CA PHE A 292 10.01 -22.80 2.28
C PHE A 292 10.49 -24.22 1.97
N GLU A 293 9.64 -24.96 1.25
CA GLU A 293 10.02 -26.23 0.66
C GLU A 293 11.04 -26.02 -0.45
N ALA A 294 11.81 -27.07 -0.78
CA ALA A 294 12.65 -27.04 -1.96
C ALA A 294 11.82 -26.92 -3.23
N LYS A 295 12.21 -26.00 -4.10
CA LYS A 295 11.71 -25.99 -5.46
C LYS A 295 12.29 -27.19 -6.20
N GLU A 296 11.43 -27.90 -6.91
CA GLU A 296 11.82 -29.07 -7.71
C GLU A 296 11.68 -28.82 -9.21
N LYS A 297 10.93 -27.79 -9.59
CA LYS A 297 10.59 -27.48 -10.97
C LYS A 297 10.77 -26.00 -11.24
N TRP A 298 11.57 -25.70 -12.25
CA TRP A 298 11.81 -24.35 -12.74
C TRP A 298 11.18 -24.16 -14.10
N ARG A 299 10.83 -22.91 -14.39
CA ARG A 299 10.43 -22.53 -15.74
C ARG A 299 11.61 -22.77 -16.67
N LYS A 300 11.37 -23.47 -17.77
CA LYS A 300 12.33 -23.59 -18.85
C LYS A 300 12.23 -22.35 -19.72
N TYR A 301 13.32 -21.62 -19.84
CA TYR A 301 13.46 -20.55 -20.81
C TYR A 301 14.14 -21.10 -22.06
N GLU A 302 13.85 -20.50 -23.21
CA GLU A 302 14.64 -20.72 -24.41
C GLU A 302 16.05 -20.17 -24.18
N GLU A 303 17.04 -20.72 -24.90
CA GLU A 303 18.39 -20.17 -24.86
C GLU A 303 18.36 -18.76 -25.45
N VAL A 304 18.48 -17.77 -24.59
CA VAL A 304 18.55 -16.36 -24.99
C VAL A 304 20.03 -16.02 -25.14
N PRO A 305 20.45 -15.39 -26.26
CA PRO A 305 21.72 -14.69 -26.31
C PRO A 305 21.88 -13.81 -25.06
N TRP A 306 23.11 -13.65 -24.54
CA TRP A 306 23.36 -12.89 -23.31
C TRP A 306 23.99 -11.52 -23.59
N PRO A 307 23.35 -10.61 -24.35
CA PRO A 307 23.91 -9.33 -24.72
C PRO A 307 23.97 -8.38 -23.52
N SER A 308 24.87 -7.41 -23.59
CA SER A 308 25.00 -6.33 -22.61
C SER A 308 23.83 -5.34 -22.63
N GLY A 309 23.08 -5.25 -23.73
CA GLY A 309 21.91 -4.38 -23.80
C GLY A 309 21.10 -4.49 -25.09
N LYS A 310 19.99 -3.75 -25.13
CA LYS A 310 19.13 -3.57 -26.32
C LYS A 310 18.45 -2.21 -26.32
N GLU A 311 18.20 -1.68 -27.51
CA GLU A 311 17.38 -0.48 -27.69
C GLU A 311 15.93 -0.66 -27.25
N ASN A 312 15.34 0.47 -26.86
CA ASN A 312 13.95 0.53 -26.45
C ASN A 312 12.99 0.13 -27.58
N TYR A 313 11.86 -0.44 -27.19
CA TYR A 313 10.75 -0.63 -28.12
C TYR A 313 10.20 0.73 -28.56
N LEU A 314 9.64 0.79 -29.77
CA LEU A 314 9.13 2.02 -30.37
C LEU A 314 8.23 2.81 -29.41
N SER A 315 7.36 2.12 -28.67
CA SER A 315 6.44 2.76 -27.73
C SER A 315 7.15 3.50 -26.59
N ALA A 316 8.29 3.01 -26.09
CA ALA A 316 9.07 3.72 -25.09
C ALA A 316 9.94 4.82 -25.72
N ALA A 317 10.50 4.57 -26.90
CA ALA A 317 11.33 5.54 -27.62
C ALA A 317 10.53 6.81 -27.99
N GLU A 318 9.33 6.65 -28.53
CA GLU A 318 8.44 7.76 -28.90
C GLU A 318 7.92 8.55 -27.67
N ASN A 319 7.97 7.94 -26.48
CA ASN A 319 7.49 8.53 -25.23
C ASN A 319 8.62 8.77 -24.21
N ALA A 320 9.87 8.84 -24.66
CA ALA A 320 11.05 8.84 -23.80
C ALA A 320 11.02 9.93 -22.71
N VAL A 321 10.56 11.15 -23.04
CA VAL A 321 10.46 12.27 -22.08
C VAL A 321 9.46 11.97 -20.97
N ALA A 322 8.30 11.37 -21.31
CA ALA A 322 7.30 10.99 -20.32
C ALA A 322 7.81 9.86 -19.41
N VAL A 323 8.52 8.89 -19.99
CA VAL A 323 9.18 7.79 -19.25
C VAL A 323 10.24 8.34 -18.31
N GLN A 324 11.11 9.24 -18.77
CA GLN A 324 12.13 9.89 -17.93
C GLN A 324 11.50 10.68 -16.77
N GLY A 325 10.40 11.40 -17.05
CA GLY A 325 9.64 12.09 -16.02
C GLY A 325 9.06 11.15 -14.95
N GLN A 326 8.72 9.91 -15.31
CA GLN A 326 8.32 8.89 -14.34
C GLN A 326 9.52 8.36 -13.53
N PHE A 327 10.67 8.14 -14.16
CA PHE A 327 11.88 7.66 -13.46
C PHE A 327 12.40 8.68 -12.44
N ARG A 328 12.39 9.97 -12.76
CA ARG A 328 12.73 11.04 -11.79
C ARG A 328 11.80 11.03 -10.56
N LYS A 329 10.52 10.71 -10.72
CA LYS A 329 9.60 10.53 -9.58
C LYS A 329 9.98 9.31 -8.73
N GLU A 330 10.40 8.23 -9.37
CA GLU A 330 10.84 7.02 -8.69
C GLU A 330 12.19 7.22 -7.99
N GLU A 331 13.10 8.00 -8.57
CA GLU A 331 14.35 8.45 -7.97
C GLU A 331 14.12 9.32 -6.74
N ALA A 332 13.22 10.31 -6.81
CA ALA A 332 12.85 11.13 -5.65
C ALA A 332 12.26 10.30 -4.49
N LEU A 333 11.73 9.12 -4.79
CA LEU A 333 11.22 8.15 -3.81
C LEU A 333 12.30 7.13 -3.36
N GLY A 334 13.55 7.32 -3.78
CA GLY A 334 14.66 6.43 -3.50
C GLY A 334 14.53 5.06 -4.17
N ALA A 335 13.71 4.88 -5.20
CA ALA A 335 13.53 3.59 -5.88
C ALA A 335 14.42 3.43 -7.12
N MET A 336 14.93 4.53 -7.68
CA MET A 336 15.87 4.56 -8.80
C MET A 336 17.05 5.49 -8.50
N VAL A 337 18.13 5.35 -9.26
CA VAL A 337 19.29 6.24 -9.26
C VAL A 337 19.72 6.41 -10.71
N GLU A 338 19.94 7.64 -11.13
CA GLU A 338 20.56 7.95 -12.42
C GLU A 338 22.09 7.89 -12.30
N VAL A 339 22.74 7.23 -13.26
CA VAL A 339 24.19 7.07 -13.33
C VAL A 339 24.64 7.22 -14.77
N ASP A 340 25.85 7.72 -14.97
CA ASP A 340 26.45 7.77 -16.30
C ASP A 340 26.70 6.36 -16.86
N GLU A 341 26.56 6.18 -18.18
CA GLU A 341 26.68 4.87 -18.82
C GLU A 341 28.12 4.34 -18.81
N GLU A 342 29.13 5.22 -18.88
CA GLU A 342 30.54 4.85 -18.77
C GLU A 342 30.89 4.46 -17.32
N GLU A 343 30.43 5.24 -16.34
CA GLU A 343 30.60 4.91 -14.91
C GLU A 343 29.93 3.57 -14.59
N ALA A 344 28.71 3.33 -15.09
CA ALA A 344 28.01 2.06 -14.89
C ALA A 344 28.77 0.89 -15.54
N ARG A 345 29.39 1.07 -16.71
CA ARG A 345 30.21 0.04 -17.35
C ARG A 345 31.47 -0.26 -16.56
N GLU A 346 32.14 0.76 -16.04
CA GLU A 346 33.31 0.60 -15.17
C GLU A 346 32.94 -0.13 -13.88
N GLN A 347 31.84 0.28 -13.25
CA GLN A 347 31.40 -0.28 -11.97
C GLN A 347 30.91 -1.72 -12.07
N TYR A 348 30.09 -2.04 -13.08
CA TYR A 348 29.39 -3.33 -13.15
C TYR A 348 30.00 -4.31 -14.15
N GLY A 349 30.82 -3.85 -15.10
CA GLY A 349 31.48 -4.67 -16.12
C GLY A 349 30.53 -5.67 -16.77
N ASP A 350 30.89 -6.95 -16.71
CA ASP A 350 30.10 -8.05 -17.25
C ASP A 350 28.74 -8.25 -16.58
N GLY A 351 28.46 -7.60 -15.44
CA GLY A 351 27.16 -7.59 -14.77
C GLY A 351 26.17 -6.56 -15.31
N LEU A 352 26.59 -5.61 -16.15
CA LEU A 352 25.71 -4.56 -16.66
C LEU A 352 24.79 -5.06 -17.78
N ARG A 353 23.48 -5.01 -17.55
CA ARG A 353 22.46 -5.41 -18.52
C ARG A 353 21.45 -4.28 -18.74
N ILE A 354 21.62 -3.54 -19.84
CA ILE A 354 20.74 -2.42 -20.21
C ILE A 354 19.50 -2.98 -20.91
N ALA A 355 18.43 -3.22 -20.15
CA ALA A 355 17.19 -3.78 -20.69
C ALA A 355 16.41 -2.76 -21.52
N ALA A 356 15.75 -3.25 -22.55
CA ALA A 356 14.81 -2.46 -23.35
C ALA A 356 13.56 -2.12 -22.52
N LEU A 357 13.07 -0.90 -22.71
CA LEU A 357 11.81 -0.44 -22.15
C LEU A 357 10.68 -0.53 -23.18
N ALA A 358 9.47 -0.78 -22.71
CA ALA A 358 8.23 -0.56 -23.44
C ALA A 358 7.30 0.34 -22.62
N ALA A 359 6.59 1.25 -23.26
CA ALA A 359 5.57 2.08 -22.62
C ALA A 359 4.19 1.59 -23.06
N LEU A 360 3.33 1.29 -22.09
CA LEU A 360 1.93 0.93 -22.31
C LEU A 360 1.05 2.08 -21.82
N GLU A 361 0.36 2.75 -22.74
CA GLU A 361 -0.55 3.84 -22.40
C GLU A 361 -1.77 3.31 -21.63
N LYS A 362 -2.17 4.03 -20.58
CA LYS A 362 -3.38 3.77 -19.82
C LYS A 362 -4.51 4.70 -20.27
N ALA A 363 -5.73 4.41 -19.83
CA ALA A 363 -6.91 5.22 -20.14
C ALA A 363 -6.83 6.68 -19.65
N ASP A 364 -5.94 7.00 -18.71
CA ASP A 364 -5.69 8.35 -18.19
C ASP A 364 -4.51 9.06 -18.89
N ASN A 365 -4.05 8.55 -20.04
CA ASN A 365 -2.88 9.02 -20.81
C ASN A 365 -1.56 8.98 -20.00
N THR A 366 -1.52 8.24 -18.89
CA THR A 366 -0.26 7.91 -18.20
C THR A 366 0.31 6.60 -18.74
N PHE A 367 1.61 6.41 -18.64
CA PHE A 367 2.26 5.19 -19.10
C PHE A 367 2.51 4.20 -17.97
N ARG A 368 2.35 2.92 -18.27
CA ARG A 368 2.96 1.81 -17.53
C ARG A 368 4.23 1.42 -18.27
N VAL A 369 5.37 1.72 -17.65
CA VAL A 369 6.67 1.34 -18.18
C VAL A 369 6.97 -0.11 -17.82
N VAL A 370 7.37 -0.89 -18.82
CA VAL A 370 7.76 -2.30 -18.71
C VAL A 370 9.25 -2.41 -18.98
N HIS A 371 9.97 -3.00 -18.02
CA HIS A 371 11.38 -3.37 -18.15
C HIS A 371 11.48 -4.81 -18.67
N ASP A 372 12.02 -5.00 -19.88
CA ASP A 372 12.15 -6.32 -20.48
C ASP A 372 13.47 -7.00 -20.11
N ALA A 373 13.49 -7.57 -18.91
CA ALA A 373 14.55 -8.44 -18.42
C ALA A 373 14.50 -9.88 -18.98
N ALA A 374 13.58 -10.21 -19.90
CA ALA A 374 13.35 -11.58 -20.35
C ALA A 374 13.94 -11.87 -21.74
N HIS A 375 13.43 -11.21 -22.78
CA HIS A 375 13.65 -11.67 -24.16
C HIS A 375 15.01 -11.28 -24.73
N ASN A 376 15.67 -10.29 -24.15
CA ASN A 376 16.84 -9.66 -24.76
C ASN A 376 18.07 -9.80 -23.89
N VAL A 377 18.10 -9.08 -22.77
CA VAL A 377 19.21 -9.18 -21.82
C VAL A 377 19.18 -10.46 -20.98
N GLY A 378 18.13 -11.27 -21.12
CA GLY A 378 18.01 -12.61 -20.53
C GLY A 378 17.97 -12.67 -19.00
N VAL A 379 18.10 -11.56 -18.26
CA VAL A 379 18.26 -11.54 -16.79
C VAL A 379 17.32 -12.50 -16.05
N ASN A 380 16.06 -12.61 -16.47
CA ASN A 380 15.08 -13.52 -15.86
C ASN A 380 15.37 -15.01 -16.05
N SER A 381 16.06 -15.42 -17.13
CA SER A 381 16.42 -16.82 -17.37
C SER A 381 17.58 -17.30 -16.49
N GLN A 382 18.42 -16.39 -16.00
CA GLN A 382 19.50 -16.73 -15.06
C GLN A 382 19.07 -16.76 -13.60
N LYS A 383 17.90 -16.19 -13.28
CA LYS A 383 17.40 -16.21 -11.90
C LYS A 383 17.05 -17.62 -11.49
N LYS A 384 17.70 -18.10 -10.44
CA LYS A 384 17.39 -19.38 -9.82
C LYS A 384 16.82 -19.16 -8.42
N VAL A 385 15.50 -19.31 -8.34
CA VAL A 385 14.78 -19.34 -7.06
C VAL A 385 14.75 -20.77 -6.58
N GLU A 386 15.45 -21.06 -5.49
CA GLU A 386 15.61 -22.42 -4.97
C GLU A 386 14.50 -22.82 -3.98
N ASP A 387 13.72 -21.84 -3.51
CA ASP A 387 12.58 -22.02 -2.61
C ASP A 387 11.24 -22.07 -3.36
N GLN A 388 10.34 -22.95 -2.91
CA GLN A 388 8.99 -23.10 -3.43
C GLN A 388 8.02 -22.26 -2.59
N LEU A 389 7.58 -21.13 -3.15
CA LEU A 389 6.55 -20.32 -2.52
C LEU A 389 5.19 -21.04 -2.58
N ARG A 390 4.47 -20.99 -1.47
CA ARG A 390 3.11 -21.50 -1.30
C ARG A 390 2.21 -20.34 -0.91
N TYR A 391 1.04 -20.28 -1.52
CA TYR A 391 0.02 -19.27 -1.22
C TYR A 391 -1.30 -19.99 -0.92
N PRO A 392 -2.21 -19.36 -0.15
CA PRO A 392 -3.56 -19.86 0.02
C PRO A 392 -4.23 -20.08 -1.35
N GLY A 393 -4.70 -21.29 -1.58
CA GLY A 393 -5.50 -21.61 -2.75
C GLY A 393 -6.99 -21.38 -2.50
N PRO A 394 -7.84 -21.64 -3.51
CA PRO A 394 -9.29 -21.51 -3.37
C PRO A 394 -9.89 -22.31 -2.20
N MET A 395 -9.29 -23.45 -1.83
CA MET A 395 -9.77 -24.28 -0.71
C MET A 395 -9.42 -23.72 0.65
N GLU A 396 -8.21 -23.19 0.81
CA GLU A 396 -7.80 -22.48 2.03
C GLU A 396 -8.68 -21.23 2.24
N ILE A 397 -8.97 -20.49 1.16
CA ILE A 397 -9.88 -19.34 1.19
C ILE A 397 -11.29 -19.77 1.57
N LYS A 398 -11.82 -20.84 0.97
CA LYS A 398 -13.16 -21.37 1.30
C LYS A 398 -13.27 -21.76 2.78
N MET A 399 -12.23 -22.35 3.36
CA MET A 399 -12.21 -22.67 4.79
C MET A 399 -12.21 -21.43 5.67
N ALA A 400 -11.39 -20.43 5.34
CA ALA A 400 -11.37 -19.17 6.07
C ALA A 400 -12.77 -18.52 6.06
N LEU A 401 -13.45 -18.52 4.90
CA LEU A 401 -14.82 -18.02 4.77
C LEU A 401 -15.84 -18.83 5.58
N GLN A 402 -15.69 -20.15 5.70
CA GLN A 402 -16.55 -21.00 6.54
C GLN A 402 -16.38 -20.70 8.04
N ALA A 403 -15.15 -20.40 8.48
CA ALA A 403 -14.87 -20.02 9.87
C ALA A 403 -15.44 -18.64 10.23
N LEU A 404 -15.59 -17.74 9.25
CA LEU A 404 -16.08 -16.38 9.40
C LEU A 404 -17.63 -16.26 9.36
N HIS A 405 -18.39 -17.33 9.62
CA HIS A 405 -19.86 -17.31 9.51
C HIS A 405 -20.55 -17.01 10.87
N PRO A 406 -21.62 -16.16 10.94
CA PRO A 406 -22.33 -15.49 9.85
C PRO A 406 -22.06 -13.97 9.70
N ALA A 407 -22.41 -13.44 8.51
CA ALA A 407 -22.36 -12.03 8.08
C ALA A 407 -21.03 -11.29 8.32
N THR A 408 -20.02 -11.63 7.51
CA THR A 408 -18.72 -10.95 7.53
C THR A 408 -18.60 -9.97 6.36
N PHE A 409 -18.37 -8.70 6.69
CA PHE A 409 -17.94 -7.69 5.74
C PHE A 409 -16.43 -7.85 5.52
N VAL A 410 -16.00 -8.09 4.28
CA VAL A 410 -14.58 -8.29 3.94
C VAL A 410 -14.04 -7.01 3.33
N LEU A 411 -12.99 -6.47 3.94
CA LEU A 411 -12.20 -5.40 3.38
C LEU A 411 -10.98 -5.98 2.67
N THR A 412 -10.73 -5.49 1.46
CA THR A 412 -9.52 -5.80 0.71
C THR A 412 -8.72 -4.52 0.56
N ALA A 413 -7.41 -4.60 0.78
CA ALA A 413 -6.49 -3.49 0.61
C ALA A 413 -5.34 -3.95 -0.28
N ASP A 414 -4.88 -3.07 -1.15
CA ASP A 414 -3.67 -3.25 -1.93
C ASP A 414 -2.56 -2.38 -1.36
N VAL A 415 -1.37 -2.95 -1.19
CA VAL A 415 -0.20 -2.21 -0.71
C VAL A 415 0.55 -1.67 -1.92
N ALA A 416 0.33 -0.39 -2.20
CA ALA A 416 0.95 0.29 -3.32
C ALA A 416 2.48 0.14 -3.28
N ARG A 417 3.07 -0.24 -4.42
CA ARG A 417 4.52 -0.32 -4.63
C ARG A 417 5.26 -1.29 -3.70
N ALA A 418 4.60 -2.28 -3.08
CA ALA A 418 5.24 -3.23 -2.16
C ALA A 418 6.51 -3.89 -2.73
N HIS A 419 6.51 -4.25 -4.01
CA HIS A 419 7.68 -4.84 -4.70
C HIS A 419 8.89 -3.91 -4.83
N ARG A 420 8.71 -2.59 -4.68
CA ARG A 420 9.79 -1.58 -4.75
C ARG A 420 10.43 -1.31 -3.40
N LEU A 421 9.86 -1.85 -2.33
CA LEU A 421 10.35 -1.65 -0.96
C LEU A 421 11.41 -2.67 -0.56
N VAL A 422 11.62 -3.72 -1.35
CA VAL A 422 12.71 -4.68 -1.11
C VAL A 422 14.00 -4.12 -1.71
N LEU A 423 15.01 -3.92 -0.87
CA LEU A 423 16.34 -3.52 -1.34
C LEU A 423 16.98 -4.66 -2.13
N VAL A 424 17.55 -4.35 -3.29
CA VAL A 424 18.47 -5.24 -4.00
C VAL A 424 19.89 -4.81 -3.67
N ARG A 425 20.78 -5.76 -3.36
CA ARG A 425 22.20 -5.44 -3.08
C ARG A 425 22.83 -4.67 -4.24
N ARG A 426 23.67 -3.68 -3.94
CA ARG A 426 24.23 -2.74 -4.92
C ARG A 426 24.97 -3.42 -6.08
N GLN A 427 25.67 -4.52 -5.81
CA GLN A 427 26.38 -5.31 -6.82
C GLN A 427 25.47 -5.92 -7.90
N ASP A 428 24.17 -6.11 -7.64
CA ASP A 428 23.23 -6.68 -8.60
C ASP A 428 22.43 -5.61 -9.35
N TRP A 429 22.65 -4.31 -9.08
CA TRP A 429 21.92 -3.23 -9.75
C TRP A 429 22.19 -3.19 -11.25
N GLY A 430 23.39 -3.56 -11.70
CA GLY A 430 23.72 -3.65 -13.12
C GLY A 430 22.75 -4.54 -13.91
N TYR A 431 22.19 -5.58 -13.30
CA TYR A 431 21.20 -6.47 -13.94
C TYR A 431 19.80 -5.84 -14.08
N GLN A 432 19.57 -4.68 -13.46
CA GLN A 432 18.30 -3.94 -13.50
C GLN A 432 18.41 -2.65 -14.32
N ALA A 433 19.56 -2.40 -14.96
CA ALA A 433 19.79 -1.19 -15.72
C ALA A 433 18.81 -1.08 -16.91
N CYS A 434 18.49 0.15 -17.27
CA CYS A 434 17.73 0.52 -18.45
C CYS A 434 18.05 1.98 -18.79
N ARG A 435 17.70 2.43 -19.99
CA ARG A 435 17.86 3.82 -20.42
C ARG A 435 16.62 4.28 -21.15
N THR A 436 16.27 5.56 -21.04
CA THR A 436 15.09 6.13 -21.71
C THR A 436 15.41 6.59 -23.12
N GLY A 437 16.68 6.91 -23.41
CA GLY A 437 17.13 7.50 -24.67
C GLY A 437 16.98 9.02 -24.73
N VAL A 438 16.61 9.67 -23.62
CA VAL A 438 16.67 11.12 -23.51
C VAL A 438 18.12 11.53 -23.22
N ASP A 439 18.74 12.26 -24.14
CA ASP A 439 20.01 12.95 -23.87
C ASP A 439 19.72 14.30 -23.21
N ASP A 440 19.75 14.32 -21.88
CA ASP A 440 19.60 15.52 -21.04
C ASP A 440 20.96 16.01 -20.50
N SER A 441 22.08 15.44 -20.95
CA SER A 441 23.43 15.75 -20.44
C SER A 441 23.75 17.24 -20.45
N GLY A 442 23.27 17.97 -21.45
CA GLY A 442 23.37 19.43 -21.50
C GLY A 442 22.54 20.15 -20.42
N ALA A 443 21.31 19.71 -20.16
CA ALA A 443 20.47 20.31 -19.13
C ALA A 443 21.03 20.05 -17.71
N ASP A 444 21.59 18.86 -17.49
CA ASP A 444 22.21 18.50 -16.21
C ASP A 444 23.52 19.26 -15.98
N ALA A 445 24.36 19.39 -17.01
CA ALA A 445 25.58 20.20 -16.96
C ALA A 445 25.27 21.67 -16.62
N LEU A 446 24.22 22.26 -17.24
CA LEU A 446 23.75 23.61 -16.89
C LEU A 446 23.28 23.71 -15.43
N THR A 447 22.54 22.72 -14.94
CA THR A 447 22.01 22.71 -13.56
C THR A 447 23.12 22.54 -12.52
N ASN A 448 24.16 21.78 -12.86
CA ASN A 448 25.32 21.54 -12.02
C ASN A 448 26.42 22.62 -12.16
N GLY A 449 26.18 23.67 -12.96
CA GLY A 449 27.17 24.73 -13.22
C GLY A 449 28.40 24.27 -13.98
N ASP A 450 28.33 23.12 -14.67
CA ASP A 450 29.38 22.65 -15.57
C ASP A 450 29.11 23.18 -16.98
N PHE A 451 29.98 24.09 -17.42
CA PHE A 451 29.87 24.71 -18.74
C PHE A 451 30.98 24.29 -19.71
N SER A 452 31.74 23.24 -19.38
CA SER A 452 32.93 22.82 -20.12
C SER A 452 32.63 22.37 -21.55
N SER A 453 31.45 21.80 -21.79
CA SER A 453 30.95 21.34 -23.08
C SER A 453 30.19 22.40 -23.89
N PHE A 454 29.97 23.60 -23.34
CA PHE A 454 29.18 24.67 -23.98
C PHE A 454 30.06 25.72 -24.64
N ASP A 455 29.80 26.01 -25.93
CA ASP A 455 30.51 27.06 -26.69
C ASP A 455 30.30 28.45 -26.06
N PRO A 456 31.36 29.10 -25.52
CA PRO A 456 31.25 30.42 -24.90
C PRO A 456 30.70 31.49 -25.85
N LYS A 457 30.89 31.35 -27.17
CA LYS A 457 30.43 32.33 -28.16
C LYS A 457 28.93 32.27 -28.45
N ARG A 458 28.27 31.21 -28.02
CA ARG A 458 26.81 31.00 -28.21
C ARG A 458 26.01 31.29 -26.95
N ARG A 459 26.66 31.72 -25.87
CA ARG A 459 25.98 32.14 -24.65
C ARG A 459 25.30 33.48 -24.88
N VAL A 460 24.01 33.54 -24.63
CA VAL A 460 23.24 34.78 -24.62
C VAL A 460 22.99 35.12 -23.17
N GLU A 461 23.66 36.17 -22.68
CA GLU A 461 23.36 36.75 -21.37
C GLU A 461 22.06 37.55 -21.50
N VAL A 462 20.98 37.04 -20.91
CA VAL A 462 19.69 37.73 -20.95
C VAL A 462 19.40 38.30 -19.57
N LYS A 463 19.36 39.63 -19.48
CA LYS A 463 18.94 40.31 -18.26
C LYS A 463 17.41 40.29 -18.20
N PRO A 464 16.80 39.95 -17.04
CA PRO A 464 15.34 39.96 -16.89
C PRO A 464 14.69 41.29 -17.30
N GLU A 465 15.42 42.39 -17.13
CA GLU A 465 15.03 43.75 -17.47
C GLU A 465 14.75 43.95 -18.97
N ASP A 466 15.40 43.15 -19.81
CA ASP A 466 15.39 43.20 -21.28
C ASP A 466 14.28 42.32 -21.89
N LEU A 467 13.65 41.45 -21.09
CA LEU A 467 12.64 40.48 -21.54
C LEU A 467 11.18 40.86 -21.22
N LEU A 468 10.96 41.90 -20.41
CA LEU A 468 9.64 42.21 -19.87
C LEU A 468 9.01 43.43 -20.58
N GLU A 469 7.87 43.21 -21.25
CA GLU A 469 6.99 44.29 -21.76
C GLU A 469 6.54 45.22 -20.62
N GLU A 470 6.28 46.50 -20.92
CA GLU A 470 5.93 47.51 -19.90
C GLU A 470 4.76 47.10 -19.00
N GLN A 471 3.78 46.38 -19.54
CA GLN A 471 2.63 45.87 -18.77
C GLN A 471 3.04 44.87 -17.68
N PHE A 472 4.11 44.10 -17.89
CA PHE A 472 4.61 43.14 -16.90
C PHE A 472 5.47 43.84 -15.83
N LYS A 473 6.15 44.94 -16.18
CA LYS A 473 6.85 45.81 -15.21
C LYS A 473 5.85 46.47 -14.26
N GLU A 474 4.73 46.97 -14.80
CA GLU A 474 3.65 47.59 -14.01
C GLU A 474 2.99 46.58 -13.06
N LEU A 475 2.81 45.33 -13.50
CA LEU A 475 2.25 44.25 -12.68
C LEU A 475 3.18 43.80 -11.55
N LEU A 476 4.50 43.78 -11.80
CA LEU A 476 5.52 43.51 -10.78
C LEU A 476 5.64 44.66 -9.76
N GLU A 477 5.57 45.92 -10.20
CA GLU A 477 5.53 47.08 -9.30
C GLU A 477 4.28 47.04 -8.39
N GLN A 478 3.10 46.78 -8.95
CA GLN A 478 1.87 46.63 -8.16
C GLN A 478 1.93 45.44 -7.19
N GLY A 479 2.55 44.32 -7.61
CA GLY A 479 2.77 43.15 -6.76
C GLY A 479 3.76 43.42 -5.60
N SER A 480 4.78 44.24 -5.83
CA SER A 480 5.74 44.66 -4.80
C SER A 480 5.09 45.54 -3.72
N GLY A 481 4.21 46.47 -4.12
CA GLY A 481 3.46 47.32 -3.19
C GLY A 481 2.56 46.54 -2.24
N LEU A 482 1.95 45.45 -2.72
CA LEU A 482 1.14 44.55 -1.89
C LEU A 482 2.00 43.82 -0.83
N TYR A 483 3.24 43.48 -1.19
CA TYR A 483 4.17 42.79 -0.31
C TYR A 483 4.66 43.70 0.82
N ASP A 484 4.97 44.96 0.51
CA ASP A 484 5.34 45.97 1.49
C ASP A 484 4.19 46.32 2.42
N GLU A 485 2.96 46.41 1.89
CA GLU A 485 1.75 46.63 2.69
C GLU A 485 1.49 45.47 3.66
N VAL A 486 1.63 44.22 3.22
CA VAL A 486 1.51 43.03 4.08
C VAL A 486 2.64 42.96 5.11
N LYS A 487 3.86 43.34 4.75
CA LYS A 487 5.02 43.39 5.65
C LYS A 487 4.80 44.43 6.75
N GLU A 488 4.29 45.60 6.40
CA GLU A 488 3.97 46.67 7.34
C GLU A 488 2.80 46.30 8.27
N LEU A 489 1.77 45.62 7.75
CA LEU A 489 0.69 45.08 8.57
C LEU A 489 1.18 43.97 9.52
N ARG A 490 2.13 43.14 9.10
CA ARG A 490 2.76 42.14 9.98
C ARG A 490 3.64 42.79 11.04
N ARG A 491 4.36 43.87 10.72
CA ARG A 491 5.14 44.68 11.68
C ARG A 491 4.22 45.31 12.73
N LYS A 492 3.15 45.98 12.30
CA LYS A 492 2.13 46.57 13.19
C LYS A 492 1.43 45.53 14.07
N ARG A 493 1.25 44.29 13.60
CA ARG A 493 0.76 43.16 14.43
C ARG A 493 1.79 42.74 15.47
N LYS A 494 3.06 42.62 15.09
CA LYS A 494 4.16 42.27 16.01
C LYS A 494 4.37 43.34 17.10
N GLU A 495 4.09 44.60 16.78
CA GLU A 495 4.13 45.74 17.71
C GLU A 495 2.81 45.95 18.48
N GLY A 496 1.82 45.06 18.32
CA GLY A 496 0.56 45.09 19.07
C GLY A 496 -0.43 46.18 18.63
N MET A 497 -0.16 46.92 17.56
CA MET A 497 -1.04 47.99 17.05
C MET A 497 -2.30 47.47 16.35
N ILE A 498 -2.34 46.19 15.92
CA ILE A 498 -3.50 45.55 15.30
C ILE A 498 -3.65 44.09 15.76
N LYS A 499 -4.88 43.68 16.09
CA LYS A 499 -5.18 42.34 16.63
C LYS A 499 -5.21 41.23 15.57
N SER A 500 -5.58 41.55 14.33
CA SER A 500 -5.67 40.59 13.22
C SER A 500 -5.45 41.28 11.86
N LEU A 501 -5.07 40.50 10.84
CA LEU A 501 -4.95 40.99 9.46
C LEU A 501 -6.35 41.08 8.81
N PRO A 502 -6.61 42.08 7.93
CA PRO A 502 -7.87 42.18 7.20
C PRO A 502 -8.11 40.95 6.31
N SER A 503 -9.31 40.39 6.33
CA SER A 503 -9.72 39.29 5.46
C SER A 503 -10.03 39.81 4.05
N ALA A 504 -9.40 39.24 3.02
CA ALA A 504 -9.68 39.58 1.63
C ALA A 504 -11.10 39.11 1.24
N LYS A 505 -11.98 40.06 0.90
CA LYS A 505 -13.27 39.74 0.25
C LYS A 505 -12.98 39.14 -1.13
N LYS A 506 -13.38 37.88 -1.35
CA LYS A 506 -13.30 37.23 -2.67
C LYS A 506 -14.06 38.06 -3.71
N SER A 507 -13.36 38.66 -4.67
CA SER A 507 -13.96 39.18 -5.89
C SER A 507 -14.37 38.01 -6.79
N LYS A 508 -15.56 38.09 -7.39
CA LYS A 508 -16.03 37.12 -8.40
C LYS A 508 -15.08 37.17 -9.60
N GLY A 509 -14.37 36.08 -9.88
CA GLY A 509 -13.45 35.95 -11.02
C GLY A 509 -12.14 35.19 -10.77
N ALA A 510 -11.84 34.80 -9.52
CA ALA A 510 -10.54 34.23 -9.14
C ALA A 510 -10.36 32.71 -9.39
N ASP A 511 -11.14 32.08 -10.28
CA ASP A 511 -11.06 30.64 -10.58
C ASP A 511 -10.17 30.29 -11.79
N LEU A 512 -9.42 31.26 -12.34
CA LEU A 512 -8.60 31.04 -13.55
C LEU A 512 -7.08 30.95 -13.33
N ILE A 513 -6.56 31.09 -12.10
CA ILE A 513 -5.13 30.94 -11.81
C ILE A 513 -4.94 30.26 -10.44
N GLY A 514 -4.36 29.05 -10.45
CA GLY A 514 -4.09 28.26 -9.24
C GLY A 514 -2.94 28.81 -8.36
N PRO A 515 -2.75 28.27 -7.14
CA PRO A 515 -2.01 28.89 -6.03
C PRO A 515 -0.47 28.72 -6.09
N TRP A 516 0.14 28.79 -7.28
CA TRP A 516 1.55 28.42 -7.48
C TRP A 516 2.49 29.61 -7.75
N TRP A 517 2.38 30.71 -7.00
CA TRP A 517 3.31 31.82 -7.17
C TRP A 517 3.62 32.51 -5.84
N VAL A 518 4.81 32.23 -5.29
CA VAL A 518 5.44 33.00 -4.21
C VAL A 518 6.82 33.41 -4.71
N SER A 519 6.98 34.69 -5.06
CA SER A 519 8.29 35.28 -5.38
C SER A 519 8.99 35.67 -4.08
N ARG A 520 10.17 35.10 -3.84
CA ARG A 520 11.27 35.74 -3.14
C ARG A 520 12.31 36.08 -4.21
N GLY A 521 13.00 37.21 -4.09
CA GLY A 521 14.00 37.64 -5.07
C GLY A 521 15.01 36.53 -5.38
N VAL A 522 15.02 36.10 -6.64
CA VAL A 522 16.01 35.21 -7.24
C VAL A 522 16.55 35.96 -8.45
N ASP A 523 17.86 36.15 -8.52
CA ASP A 523 18.53 36.52 -9.77
C ASP A 523 18.30 35.36 -10.76
N MET A 524 17.49 35.62 -11.79
CA MET A 524 17.20 34.68 -12.86
C MET A 524 18.12 34.96 -14.05
N SER A 525 19.10 34.10 -14.28
CA SER A 525 19.83 34.01 -15.55
C SER A 525 19.28 32.82 -16.34
N ILE A 526 18.64 33.08 -17.48
CA ILE A 526 18.22 32.05 -18.44
C ILE A 526 19.31 31.98 -19.51
N GLU A 527 20.06 30.88 -19.56
CA GLU A 527 21.03 30.61 -20.63
C GLU A 527 20.43 29.59 -21.62
N VAL A 528 20.36 29.96 -22.90
CA VAL A 528 19.93 29.08 -23.99
C VAL A 528 21.15 28.73 -24.84
N GLY A 529 21.53 27.45 -24.87
CA GLY A 529 22.66 26.94 -25.67
C GLY A 529 22.29 25.68 -26.45
N GLN A 530 22.68 25.62 -27.73
CA GLN A 530 22.48 24.46 -28.61
C GLN A 530 23.56 23.40 -28.41
N PRO A 531 23.21 22.11 -28.17
CA PRO A 531 24.06 21.00 -28.60
C PRO A 531 24.01 20.89 -30.12
N THR A 532 25.01 20.27 -30.73
CA THR A 532 25.22 20.23 -32.19
C THR A 532 24.11 19.58 -33.05
N THR A 533 22.97 19.20 -32.48
CA THR A 533 21.77 18.81 -33.24
C THR A 533 20.50 19.05 -32.40
N GLU A 534 19.59 19.87 -32.94
CA GLU A 534 18.23 20.25 -32.48
C GLU A 534 18.04 21.26 -31.31
N LEU A 535 17.09 22.17 -31.52
CA LEU A 535 16.59 23.18 -30.58
C LEU A 535 15.60 22.52 -29.59
N ARG A 536 15.91 22.56 -28.29
CA ARG A 536 14.92 22.31 -27.23
C ARG A 536 14.80 23.53 -26.31
N LEU A 537 13.59 24.07 -26.20
CA LEU A 537 13.24 25.07 -25.18
C LEU A 537 12.87 24.35 -23.89
N GLY A 538 13.73 24.45 -22.87
CA GLY A 538 13.40 24.08 -21.50
C GLY A 538 13.18 25.33 -20.66
N MET A 539 11.96 25.55 -20.17
CA MET A 539 11.68 26.50 -19.08
C MET A 539 11.26 25.71 -17.85
N ARG A 540 11.97 25.86 -16.72
CA ARG A 540 11.44 25.49 -15.39
C ARG A 540 11.93 26.42 -14.28
N PHE A 541 11.00 26.66 -13.37
CA PHE A 541 11.12 27.40 -12.11
C PHE A 541 11.86 26.56 -11.07
N GLY A 542 12.89 27.13 -10.45
CA GLY A 542 13.50 26.56 -9.25
C GLY A 542 12.63 26.80 -8.03
N LEU A 543 12.12 25.74 -7.41
CA LEU A 543 11.62 25.77 -6.04
C LEU A 543 12.63 25.04 -5.15
N THR A 544 13.36 25.81 -4.35
CA THR A 544 14.15 25.26 -3.24
C THR A 544 13.22 24.76 -2.14
N TYR A 545 13.50 23.53 -1.70
CA TYR A 545 12.87 22.76 -0.63
C TYR A 545 13.01 23.44 0.75
N TRP A 546 12.01 23.29 1.63
CA TRP A 546 12.21 23.38 3.07
C TRP A 546 11.25 22.45 3.82
N ASP A 547 11.85 21.53 4.56
CA ASP A 547 11.25 20.68 5.58
C ASP A 547 11.62 21.32 6.94
N SER A 548 10.66 21.42 7.87
CA SER A 548 11.00 21.38 9.29
C SER A 548 9.80 21.00 10.14
N GLU A 549 10.03 19.96 10.92
CA GLU A 549 9.32 19.57 12.13
C GLU A 549 9.23 20.73 13.14
N GLU A 550 8.11 20.75 13.86
CA GLU A 550 8.00 21.38 15.18
C GLU A 550 8.87 20.60 16.18
N VAL A 551 10.02 21.16 16.54
CA VAL A 551 10.70 20.84 17.82
C VAL A 551 10.72 22.11 18.65
N ALA A 552 9.71 22.27 19.51
CA ALA A 552 9.80 23.13 20.67
C ALA A 552 10.54 22.35 21.77
N GLY A 553 11.87 22.47 21.74
CA GLY A 553 12.78 21.94 22.76
C GLY A 553 13.67 23.08 23.23
N ASP A 554 13.25 23.71 24.31
CA ASP A 554 13.95 24.74 25.07
C ASP A 554 15.36 24.26 25.44
N THR A 555 16.40 24.88 24.90
CA THR A 555 17.75 24.91 25.49
C THR A 555 18.48 26.16 25.01
N SER A 556 18.43 27.18 25.86
CA SER A 556 19.42 28.25 25.91
C SER A 556 20.83 27.64 26.00
N LEU A 557 21.75 28.09 25.16
CA LEU A 557 23.17 28.23 25.54
C LEU A 557 23.87 29.20 24.59
N ASP A 558 24.18 30.35 25.18
CA ASP A 558 25.07 31.39 24.68
C ASP A 558 26.41 30.85 24.21
N GLN A 559 26.88 31.35 23.06
CA GLN A 559 28.30 31.47 22.80
C GLN A 559 28.72 32.91 23.06
N ASN A 560 29.26 33.16 24.24
CA ASN A 560 30.18 34.28 24.42
C ASN A 560 31.45 33.75 25.09
N SER A 561 32.49 33.65 24.27
CA SER A 561 33.84 33.33 24.72
C SER A 561 34.51 34.61 25.22
N SER A 562 34.69 34.73 26.53
CA SER A 562 35.77 35.55 27.07
C SER A 562 36.23 35.04 28.45
N THR A 563 37.41 34.42 28.44
CA THR A 563 38.50 34.59 29.40
C THR A 563 38.22 34.74 30.91
N ARG A 564 38.70 33.71 31.65
CA ARG A 564 39.56 33.77 32.85
C ARG A 564 38.91 33.82 34.26
N PRO A 565 39.66 33.35 35.30
CA PRO A 565 39.08 32.50 36.35
C PRO A 565 39.17 33.10 37.78
N ILE A 566 38.59 32.34 38.73
CA ILE A 566 38.84 32.33 40.20
C ILE A 566 38.13 33.43 41.02
N LYS A 567 37.07 33.06 41.75
CA LYS A 567 37.10 32.76 43.20
C LYS A 567 35.79 32.15 43.66
#